data_AF-A0A0B6YGD5-F1
#
_entry.id   AF-A0A0B6YGD5-F1
#
_cell.length_a   1.000
_cell.length_b   1.000
_cell.length_c   1.000
_cell.angle_alpha   90.00
_cell.angle_beta   90.00
_cell.angle_gamma   90.00
#
_symmetry.space_group_name_H-M   'P 1'
#
loop_
_entity.id
_entity.type
_entity.pdbx_description
1 polymer ?
#
loop_
_entity_poly.entity_id
_entity_poly.type
_entity_poly.pdbx_seq_one_letter_code
_entity_poly.pdbx_strand_id
1 'polypeptide(L)'
;STTPKSEFAFIKIRTVNHLVFDDQEGARTTCHLFFDTGNITDESSDTVALIGMSDVVSDVESDTCQMTCVIHNLNLAEKLQNMLQQRQTTHENLTKKYNNIMYDTTMGSHRPLPQLKPEHTLTVIVSHPHGCRKYVSFGNYTDREWVKGVWSQYNYTTPTCPGCSGALVFVLGHGKLLFDHAHVGNCVSNPSLNYSSYGVD
;
A
#
# COMPACT_ATOMS: atom_id res chain seq x y z
N SER A 1 17.65 -12.43 -26.28
CA SER A 1 17.10 -13.65 -26.90
C SER A 1 15.85 -13.25 -27.66
N THR A 2 15.74 -13.59 -28.95
CA THR A 2 14.65 -13.17 -29.86
C THR A 2 13.53 -14.22 -29.98
N THR A 3 13.62 -15.33 -29.23
CA THR A 3 12.59 -16.35 -29.18
C THR A 3 11.51 -15.95 -28.16
N PRO A 4 10.23 -15.85 -28.57
CA PRO A 4 9.14 -15.59 -27.64
C PRO A 4 9.13 -16.67 -26.56
N LYS A 5 9.11 -16.27 -25.29
CA LYS A 5 8.93 -17.21 -24.19
C LYS A 5 7.45 -17.54 -24.08
N SER A 6 7.12 -18.83 -24.02
CA SER A 6 5.75 -19.33 -23.91
C SER A 6 5.14 -19.12 -22.52
N GLU A 7 5.98 -18.98 -21.50
CA GLU A 7 5.57 -18.80 -20.12
C GLU A 7 5.91 -17.39 -19.63
N PHE A 8 4.95 -16.79 -18.93
CA PHE A 8 5.05 -15.46 -18.35
C PHE A 8 4.14 -15.37 -17.12
N ALA A 9 4.40 -14.36 -16.30
CA ALA A 9 3.57 -14.01 -15.15
C ALA A 9 3.20 -12.53 -15.21
N PHE A 10 2.09 -12.19 -14.56
CA PHE A 10 1.64 -10.81 -14.40
C PHE A 10 1.92 -10.34 -12.98
N ILE A 11 2.59 -9.20 -12.85
CA ILE A 11 2.72 -8.48 -11.59
C ILE A 11 1.76 -7.30 -11.63
N LYS A 12 0.82 -7.25 -10.67
CA LYS A 12 -0.03 -6.08 -10.46
C LYS A 12 0.63 -5.17 -9.42
N ILE A 13 0.88 -3.93 -9.80
CA ILE A 13 1.44 -2.91 -8.92
C ILE A 13 0.32 -1.92 -8.62
N ARG A 14 0.17 -1.58 -7.35
CA ARG A 14 -0.79 -0.56 -6.90
C ARG A 14 -0.05 0.62 -6.30
N THR A 15 -0.58 1.80 -6.59
CA THR A 15 -0.09 3.09 -6.13
C THR A 15 -1.27 4.06 -6.09
N VAL A 16 -1.00 5.34 -5.90
CA VAL A 16 -1.99 6.41 -5.97
C VAL A 16 -2.05 7.03 -7.37
N ASN A 17 -3.24 7.51 -7.76
CA ASN A 17 -3.52 8.01 -9.10
C ASN A 17 -2.69 9.25 -9.45
N HIS A 18 -2.43 10.14 -8.50
CA HIS A 18 -1.61 11.32 -8.76
C HIS A 18 -0.11 11.02 -9.04
N LEU A 19 0.35 9.77 -8.86
CA LEU A 19 1.70 9.36 -9.27
C LEU A 19 1.74 8.78 -10.69
N VAL A 20 0.69 8.03 -11.07
CA VAL A 20 0.52 7.47 -12.42
C VAL A 20 -0.96 7.50 -12.76
N PHE A 21 -1.30 8.28 -13.76
CA PHE A 21 -2.68 8.60 -14.13
C PHE A 21 -3.19 7.75 -15.30
N ASP A 22 -2.35 7.50 -16.30
CA ASP A 22 -2.73 6.81 -17.54
C ASP A 22 -1.64 5.87 -18.09
N ASP A 23 -1.96 5.20 -19.20
CA ASP A 23 -1.03 4.29 -19.87
C ASP A 23 0.24 4.98 -20.39
N GLN A 24 0.22 6.28 -20.69
CA GLN A 24 1.42 6.98 -21.15
C GLN A 24 2.40 7.20 -19.99
N GLU A 25 1.90 7.55 -18.81
CA GLU A 25 2.69 7.64 -17.59
C GLU A 25 3.15 6.25 -17.13
N GLY A 26 2.27 5.25 -17.19
CA GLY A 26 2.60 3.85 -16.91
C GLY A 26 3.75 3.34 -17.78
N ALA A 27 3.69 3.55 -19.09
CA ALA A 27 4.72 3.11 -20.02
C ALA A 27 6.11 3.74 -19.75
N ARG A 28 6.15 4.89 -19.06
CA ARG A 28 7.38 5.60 -18.66
C ARG A 28 7.77 5.37 -17.21
N THR A 29 7.03 4.54 -16.48
CA THR A 29 7.25 4.24 -15.07
C THR A 29 8.14 3.01 -14.91
N THR A 30 9.05 3.08 -13.95
CA THR A 30 9.91 1.96 -13.52
C THR A 30 9.63 1.66 -12.04
N CYS A 31 9.43 0.39 -11.70
CA CYS A 31 9.30 -0.04 -10.31
C CYS A 31 10.54 -0.84 -9.90
N HIS A 32 11.20 -0.41 -8.82
CA HIS A 32 12.39 -1.08 -8.29
C HIS A 32 12.00 -1.96 -7.10
N LEU A 33 12.01 -3.28 -7.30
CA LEU A 33 11.79 -4.27 -6.24
C LEU A 33 13.08 -4.47 -5.44
N PHE A 34 12.94 -4.81 -4.15
CA PHE A 34 14.07 -5.09 -3.24
C PHE A 34 15.07 -3.93 -3.07
N PHE A 35 14.64 -2.71 -3.41
CA PHE A 35 15.42 -1.50 -3.22
C PHE A 35 15.28 -1.04 -1.77
N ASP A 36 16.33 -1.16 -0.95
CA ASP A 36 16.24 -0.83 0.49
C ASP A 36 17.20 0.29 0.91
N THR A 37 18.40 0.34 0.33
CA THR A 37 19.51 1.15 0.84
C THR A 37 19.59 2.56 0.27
N GLY A 38 18.76 2.90 -0.73
CA GLY A 38 18.72 4.23 -1.34
C GLY A 38 19.77 4.47 -2.42
N ASN A 39 20.69 3.52 -2.64
CA ASN A 39 21.69 3.59 -3.68
C ASN A 39 21.56 2.35 -4.58
N ILE A 40 21.37 2.57 -5.87
CA ILE A 40 21.60 1.54 -6.90
C ILE A 40 23.08 1.64 -7.27
N THR A 41 23.96 0.95 -6.54
CA THR A 41 25.35 0.80 -6.97
C THR A 41 25.43 -0.41 -7.91
N ASP A 42 25.93 -0.18 -9.13
CA ASP A 42 25.79 -1.01 -10.33
C ASP A 42 26.31 -2.46 -10.23
N GLU A 43 26.96 -2.89 -9.13
CA GLU A 43 27.62 -4.19 -9.07
C GLU A 43 27.14 -5.13 -7.95
N SER A 44 26.30 -4.68 -7.01
CA SER A 44 25.87 -5.52 -5.87
C SER A 44 24.41 -5.34 -5.43
N SER A 45 23.59 -4.70 -6.25
CA SER A 45 22.21 -4.43 -5.87
C SER A 45 21.31 -5.62 -6.22
N ASP A 46 20.76 -6.30 -5.21
CA ASP A 46 19.65 -7.28 -5.37
C ASP A 46 18.35 -6.64 -5.91
N THR A 47 18.40 -5.36 -6.28
CA THR A 47 17.28 -4.61 -6.83
C THR A 47 16.91 -5.13 -8.20
N VAL A 48 15.61 -5.35 -8.42
CA VAL A 48 15.07 -5.75 -9.72
C VAL A 48 14.22 -4.61 -10.27
N ALA A 49 14.60 -4.09 -11.43
CA ALA A 49 13.80 -3.11 -12.15
C ALA A 49 12.70 -3.80 -12.99
N LEU A 50 11.46 -3.44 -12.72
CA LEU A 50 10.30 -3.73 -13.56
C LEU A 50 10.05 -2.54 -14.47
N ILE A 51 9.92 -2.80 -15.76
CA ILE A 51 9.70 -1.80 -16.82
C ILE A 51 8.54 -2.26 -17.72
N GLY A 52 8.03 -1.33 -18.54
CA GLY A 52 6.99 -1.65 -19.51
C GLY A 52 5.64 -1.92 -18.86
N MET A 53 5.23 -1.04 -17.94
CA MET A 53 3.91 -1.13 -17.32
C MET A 53 2.82 -0.88 -18.37
N SER A 54 1.72 -1.62 -18.26
CA SER A 54 0.54 -1.55 -19.12
C SER A 54 -0.74 -1.68 -18.30
N ASP A 55 -1.89 -1.56 -18.98
CA ASP A 55 -3.23 -1.76 -18.42
C ASP A 55 -3.45 -0.92 -17.16
N VAL A 56 -3.16 0.38 -17.27
CA VAL A 56 -3.31 1.33 -16.17
C VAL A 56 -4.79 1.56 -15.93
N VAL A 57 -5.22 1.21 -14.71
CA VAL A 57 -6.57 1.44 -14.21
C VAL A 57 -6.46 2.44 -13.06
N SER A 58 -6.94 3.66 -13.31
CA SER A 58 -6.98 4.74 -12.33
C SER A 58 -8.40 5.09 -11.90
N ASP A 59 -8.53 5.53 -10.66
CA ASP A 59 -9.74 6.12 -10.10
C ASP A 59 -9.38 7.43 -9.40
N VAL A 60 -9.89 8.54 -9.96
CA VAL A 60 -9.65 9.90 -9.47
C VAL A 60 -10.37 10.14 -8.14
N GLU A 61 -11.54 9.55 -7.91
CA GLU A 61 -12.32 9.77 -6.69
C GLU A 61 -11.61 9.14 -5.48
N SER A 62 -11.05 7.95 -5.65
CA SER A 62 -10.32 7.23 -4.60
C SER A 62 -8.82 7.51 -4.56
N ASP A 63 -8.30 8.28 -5.51
CA ASP A 63 -6.87 8.50 -5.77
C ASP A 63 -6.08 7.18 -5.85
N THR A 64 -6.61 6.18 -6.54
CA THR A 64 -5.96 4.87 -6.69
C THR A 64 -5.55 4.59 -8.12
N CYS A 65 -4.42 3.91 -8.28
CA CYS A 65 -3.94 3.44 -9.58
C CYS A 65 -3.43 1.99 -9.45
N GLN A 66 -3.77 1.17 -10.44
CA GLN A 66 -3.20 -0.14 -10.65
C GLN A 66 -2.57 -0.22 -12.04
N MET A 67 -1.39 -0.79 -12.13
CA MET A 67 -0.70 -1.07 -13.39
C MET A 67 -0.25 -2.55 -13.42
N THR A 68 -0.09 -3.09 -14.62
CA THR A 68 0.34 -4.47 -14.84
C THR A 68 1.72 -4.50 -15.49
N CYS A 69 2.59 -5.39 -15.01
CA CYS A 69 3.88 -5.68 -15.63
C CYS A 69 3.92 -7.16 -16.03
N VAL A 70 4.26 -7.44 -17.29
CA VAL A 70 4.48 -8.81 -17.77
C VAL A 70 5.94 -9.16 -17.59
N ILE A 71 6.19 -10.26 -16.87
CA ILE A 71 7.55 -10.77 -16.64
C ILE A 71 7.69 -12.20 -17.13
N HIS A 72 8.90 -12.54 -17.57
CA HIS A 72 9.27 -13.89 -17.97
C HIS A 72 10.21 -14.60 -16.99
N ASN A 73 10.47 -13.98 -15.83
CA ASN A 73 11.27 -14.57 -14.77
C ASN A 73 10.34 -15.24 -13.76
N LEU A 74 10.03 -16.52 -13.99
CA LEU A 74 9.09 -17.26 -13.15
C LEU A 74 9.61 -17.45 -11.71
N ASN A 75 10.93 -17.52 -11.51
CA ASN A 75 11.52 -17.58 -10.17
C ASN A 75 11.23 -16.29 -9.38
N LEU A 76 11.27 -15.12 -10.05
CA LEU A 76 10.87 -13.85 -9.43
C LEU A 76 9.37 -13.85 -9.10
N ALA A 77 8.53 -14.35 -10.02
CA ALA A 77 7.08 -14.44 -9.79
C ALA A 77 6.76 -15.32 -8.58
N GLU A 78 7.38 -16.50 -8.48
CA GLU A 78 7.24 -17.42 -7.35
C GLU A 78 7.73 -16.79 -6.05
N LYS A 79 8.89 -16.12 -6.06
CA LYS A 79 9.41 -15.38 -4.90
C LYS A 79 8.40 -14.34 -4.40
N LEU A 80 7.84 -13.53 -5.29
CA LEU A 80 6.84 -12.52 -4.94
C LEU A 80 5.55 -13.15 -4.41
N GLN A 81 5.07 -14.23 -5.03
CA GLN A 81 3.89 -14.95 -4.57
C GLN A 81 4.07 -15.51 -3.17
N ASN A 82 5.23 -16.11 -2.88
CA ASN A 82 5.57 -16.61 -1.55
C ASN A 82 5.61 -15.48 -0.51
N MET A 83 6.18 -14.31 -0.86
CA MET A 83 6.18 -13.14 0.02
C MET A 83 4.77 -12.61 0.29
N LEU A 84 3.90 -12.57 -0.73
CA LEU A 84 2.49 -12.16 -0.57
C LEU A 84 1.73 -13.15 0.32
N GLN A 85 1.96 -14.45 0.17
CA GLN A 85 1.34 -15.48 1.01
C GLN A 85 1.81 -15.40 2.47
N GLN A 86 3.11 -15.14 2.69
CA GLN A 86 3.65 -14.89 4.03
C GLN A 86 3.01 -13.65 4.65
N ARG A 87 2.96 -12.54 3.90
CA ARG A 87 2.29 -11.30 4.34
C ARG A 87 0.83 -11.58 4.71
N GLN A 88 0.11 -12.33 3.88
CA GLN A 88 -1.29 -12.69 4.13
C GLN A 88 -1.44 -13.50 5.42
N THR A 89 -0.63 -14.53 5.59
CA THR A 89 -0.65 -15.39 6.77
C THR A 89 -0.35 -14.59 8.04
N THR A 90 0.66 -13.73 8.00
CA THR A 90 1.02 -12.85 9.12
C THR A 90 -0.10 -11.89 9.45
N HIS A 91 -0.70 -11.25 8.44
CA HIS A 91 -1.84 -10.35 8.63
C HIS A 91 -3.04 -11.06 9.24
N GLU A 92 -3.43 -12.23 8.74
CA GLU A 92 -4.53 -13.02 9.28
C GLU A 92 -4.28 -13.43 10.73
N ASN A 93 -3.04 -13.76 11.08
CA ASN A 93 -2.67 -14.10 12.45
C ASN A 93 -2.73 -12.88 13.39
N LEU A 94 -2.23 -11.71 12.93
CA LEU A 94 -2.34 -10.46 13.68
C LEU A 94 -3.80 -10.06 13.85
N THR A 95 -4.57 -10.10 12.76
CA THR A 95 -6.00 -9.87 12.73
C THR A 95 -6.71 -10.80 13.72
N LYS A 96 -6.50 -12.12 13.70
CA LYS A 96 -7.10 -13.04 14.70
C LYS A 96 -6.70 -12.72 16.14
N LYS A 97 -5.44 -12.33 16.37
CA LYS A 97 -4.91 -11.99 17.69
C LYS A 97 -5.50 -10.69 18.25
N TYR A 98 -5.74 -9.69 17.39
CA TYR A 98 -6.15 -8.34 17.79
C TYR A 98 -7.62 -8.00 17.46
N ASN A 99 -8.31 -8.76 16.59
CA ASN A 99 -9.72 -8.53 16.20
C ASN A 99 -10.73 -8.89 17.29
N ASN A 100 -10.38 -9.77 18.24
CA ASN A 100 -11.24 -10.06 19.40
C ASN A 100 -11.50 -8.81 20.27
N ILE A 101 -10.87 -7.67 19.95
CA ILE A 101 -10.99 -6.41 20.67
C ILE A 101 -11.98 -5.44 19.98
N MET A 102 -12.49 -5.76 18.78
CA MET A 102 -13.26 -4.84 17.93
C MET A 102 -14.63 -5.35 17.45
N TYR A 103 -15.00 -6.61 17.73
CA TYR A 103 -16.29 -7.21 17.31
C TYR A 103 -17.55 -6.64 18.03
N ASP A 104 -17.46 -5.50 18.73
CA ASP A 104 -18.63 -4.81 19.32
C ASP A 104 -19.07 -3.57 18.52
N THR A 105 -18.85 -3.54 17.21
CA THR A 105 -19.48 -2.52 16.35
C THR A 105 -20.12 -3.18 15.14
N THR A 106 -21.36 -3.60 15.36
CA THR A 106 -22.34 -3.99 14.35
C THR A 106 -22.32 -3.05 13.15
N MET A 107 -22.27 -3.66 11.97
CA MET A 107 -22.56 -3.00 10.70
C MET A 107 -23.86 -2.19 10.85
N GLY A 108 -23.79 -0.87 10.67
CA GLY A 108 -24.98 -0.06 10.41
C GLY A 108 -25.39 0.98 11.46
N SER A 109 -24.59 1.30 12.48
CA SER A 109 -24.90 2.46 13.33
C SER A 109 -23.74 3.43 13.43
N HIS A 110 -24.01 4.72 13.14
CA HIS A 110 -23.17 5.88 13.46
C HIS A 110 -23.01 6.01 14.98
N ARG A 111 -22.41 5.03 15.64
CA ARG A 111 -21.98 5.18 17.03
C ARG A 111 -20.59 5.81 17.05
N PRO A 112 -20.33 6.80 17.92
CA PRO A 112 -18.97 7.21 18.24
C PRO A 112 -18.16 5.96 18.56
N LEU A 113 -17.02 5.79 17.90
CA LEU A 113 -16.11 4.68 18.20
C LEU A 113 -15.94 4.61 19.73
N PRO A 114 -16.19 3.46 20.39
CA PRO A 114 -15.84 3.32 21.80
C PRO A 114 -14.38 3.73 21.93
N GLN A 115 -14.10 4.68 22.84
CA GLN A 115 -12.82 5.37 22.99
C GLN A 115 -11.67 4.49 22.52
N LEU A 116 -11.14 4.82 21.33
CA LEU A 116 -10.07 4.05 20.70
C LEU A 116 -8.95 3.93 21.73
N LYS A 117 -8.74 2.72 22.26
CA LYS A 117 -7.62 2.55 23.16
C LYS A 117 -6.34 2.75 22.33
N PRO A 118 -5.36 3.54 22.79
CA PRO A 118 -4.14 3.82 22.04
C PRO A 118 -3.43 2.57 21.51
N GLU A 119 -3.55 1.44 22.22
CA GLU A 119 -3.01 0.14 21.82
C GLU A 119 -3.66 -0.48 20.55
N HIS A 120 -4.79 0.06 20.08
CA HIS A 120 -5.49 -0.41 18.86
C HIS A 120 -5.38 0.56 17.69
N THR A 121 -4.64 1.66 17.86
CA THR A 121 -4.49 2.68 16.81
C THR A 121 -3.16 2.59 16.07
N LEU A 122 -2.29 1.65 16.44
CA LEU A 122 -0.95 1.52 15.87
C LEU A 122 -1.02 1.47 14.34
N THR A 123 -0.37 2.45 13.73
CA THR A 123 -0.26 2.59 12.28
C THR A 123 1.21 2.49 11.90
N VAL A 124 1.51 1.62 10.94
CA VAL A 124 2.86 1.36 10.43
C VAL A 124 2.86 1.67 8.93
N ILE A 125 3.83 2.47 8.49
CA ILE A 125 4.00 2.81 7.07
C ILE A 125 5.42 2.45 6.66
N VAL A 126 5.53 1.63 5.60
CA VAL A 126 6.81 1.32 4.96
C VAL A 126 6.86 2.07 3.64
N SER A 127 7.83 2.98 3.49
CA SER A 127 7.88 3.87 2.32
C SER A 127 9.30 4.15 1.84
N HIS A 128 9.38 4.69 0.63
CA HIS A 128 10.57 5.25 0.01
C HIS A 128 10.36 6.76 -0.21
N PRO A 129 10.53 7.61 0.81
CA PRO A 129 10.32 9.04 0.68
C PRO A 129 11.17 9.59 -0.47
N HIS A 130 10.53 10.15 -1.48
CA HIS A 130 11.18 10.70 -2.67
C HIS A 130 12.04 9.67 -3.45
N GLY A 131 11.70 8.38 -3.36
CA GLY A 131 12.48 7.31 -4.01
C GLY A 131 13.83 7.02 -3.36
N CYS A 132 14.06 7.50 -2.14
CA CYS A 132 15.29 7.24 -1.37
C CYS A 132 15.24 5.87 -0.67
N ARG A 133 16.14 5.62 0.29
CA ARG A 133 16.16 4.40 1.11
C ARG A 133 14.81 4.11 1.78
N LYS A 134 14.58 2.85 2.12
CA LYS A 134 13.37 2.42 2.83
C LYS A 134 13.34 2.98 4.24
N TYR A 135 12.18 3.45 4.67
CA TYR A 135 11.90 3.82 6.05
C TYR A 135 10.67 3.08 6.56
N VAL A 136 10.68 2.78 7.86
CA VAL A 136 9.52 2.29 8.59
C VAL A 136 9.13 3.36 9.60
N SER A 137 7.94 3.92 9.43
CA SER A 137 7.37 4.94 10.30
C SER A 137 6.28 4.34 11.18
N PHE A 138 6.25 4.75 12.44
CA PHE A 138 5.25 4.33 13.42
C PHE A 138 4.48 5.53 13.91
N GLY A 139 3.18 5.35 14.13
CA GLY A 139 2.31 6.36 14.69
C GLY A 139 0.96 5.76 15.06
N ASN A 140 -0.05 6.61 15.14
CA ASN A 140 -1.40 6.19 15.47
C ASN A 140 -2.40 6.85 14.52
N TYR A 141 -3.42 6.09 14.09
CA TYR A 141 -4.59 6.72 13.48
C TYR A 141 -5.41 7.41 14.56
N THR A 142 -5.93 8.58 14.21
CA THR A 142 -6.73 9.43 15.10
C THR A 142 -8.20 9.36 14.76
N ASP A 143 -8.51 9.07 13.49
CA ASP A 143 -9.87 9.00 13.00
C ASP A 143 -9.97 8.02 11.82
N ARG A 144 -11.17 7.47 11.65
CA ARG A 144 -11.52 6.59 10.53
C ARG A 144 -12.90 6.97 10.01
N GLU A 145 -12.94 7.44 8.77
CA GLU A 145 -14.18 7.76 8.07
C GLU A 145 -14.63 6.56 7.25
N TRP A 146 -15.94 6.25 7.27
CA TRP A 146 -16.54 5.21 6.43
C TRP A 146 -17.18 5.83 5.19
N VAL A 147 -16.78 5.36 4.02
CA VAL A 147 -17.29 5.79 2.73
C VAL A 147 -18.07 4.64 2.09
N LYS A 148 -19.33 4.90 1.73
CA LYS A 148 -20.21 3.94 1.03
C LYS A 148 -20.32 2.56 1.75
N GLY A 149 -20.14 2.53 3.08
CA GLY A 149 -20.40 1.38 3.95
C GLY A 149 -19.37 0.24 3.96
N VAL A 150 -18.46 0.19 2.97
CA VAL A 150 -17.41 -0.85 2.88
C VAL A 150 -16.01 -0.28 2.70
N TRP A 151 -15.91 1.00 2.32
CA TRP A 151 -14.64 1.69 2.20
C TRP A 151 -14.37 2.50 3.44
N SER A 152 -13.11 2.67 3.81
CA SER A 152 -12.70 3.55 4.88
C SER A 152 -11.52 4.44 4.47
N GLN A 153 -11.33 5.53 5.19
CA GLN A 153 -10.16 6.40 5.11
C GLN A 153 -9.62 6.61 6.52
N TYR A 154 -8.30 6.52 6.68
CA TYR A 154 -7.64 6.75 7.95
C TYR A 154 -6.95 8.10 7.97
N ASN A 155 -7.16 8.86 9.05
CA ASN A 155 -6.35 10.01 9.42
C ASN A 155 -5.36 9.58 10.52
N TYR A 156 -4.09 9.96 10.42
CA TYR A 156 -3.05 9.47 11.31
C TYR A 156 -1.90 10.44 11.55
N THR A 157 -1.21 10.21 12.66
CA THR A 157 -0.03 10.97 13.11
C THR A 157 1.30 10.41 12.59
N THR A 158 1.28 9.26 11.92
CA THR A 158 2.48 8.58 11.41
C THR A 158 3.29 9.52 10.51
N PRO A 159 4.59 9.73 10.81
CA PRO A 159 5.39 10.71 10.09
C PRO A 159 5.63 10.26 8.65
N THR A 160 5.11 11.06 7.72
CA THR A 160 5.22 10.91 6.27
C THR A 160 5.32 12.30 5.62
N CYS A 161 5.63 12.34 4.34
CA CYS A 161 5.60 13.55 3.52
C CYS A 161 4.96 13.20 2.16
N PRO A 162 4.68 14.18 1.28
CA PRO A 162 4.19 13.88 -0.07
C PRO A 162 5.11 12.95 -0.88
N GLY A 163 6.40 12.87 -0.53
CA GLY A 163 7.33 11.89 -1.12
C GLY A 163 7.04 10.43 -0.75
N CYS A 164 6.14 10.17 0.20
CA CYS A 164 5.73 8.84 0.63
C CYS A 164 4.45 8.35 -0.08
N SER A 165 3.88 9.12 -1.00
CA SER A 165 2.65 8.78 -1.72
C SER A 165 2.68 7.36 -2.29
N GLY A 166 1.57 6.63 -2.20
CA GLY A 166 1.47 5.23 -2.63
C GLY A 166 1.99 4.21 -1.62
N ALA A 167 2.63 4.63 -0.53
CA ALA A 167 3.09 3.71 0.51
C ALA A 167 1.91 3.02 1.23
N LEU A 168 2.05 1.73 1.50
CA LEU A 168 1.06 0.95 2.24
C LEU A 168 0.86 1.51 3.66
N VAL A 169 -0.40 1.78 4.02
CA VAL A 169 -0.82 2.14 5.37
C VAL A 169 -1.33 0.89 6.08
N PHE A 170 -0.52 0.34 6.97
CA PHE A 170 -0.88 -0.81 7.79
C PHE A 170 -1.44 -0.35 9.13
N VAL A 171 -2.70 -0.65 9.41
CA VAL A 171 -3.32 -0.40 10.71
C VAL A 171 -3.49 -1.72 11.45
N LEU A 172 -2.95 -1.82 12.66
CA LEU A 172 -2.92 -3.07 13.41
C LEU A 172 -4.34 -3.57 13.73
N GLY A 173 -4.67 -4.78 13.29
CA GLY A 173 -5.99 -5.40 13.53
C GLY A 173 -7.10 -4.89 12.60
N HIS A 174 -6.74 -4.22 11.50
CA HIS A 174 -7.67 -3.67 10.52
C HIS A 174 -7.24 -4.03 9.08
N GLY A 175 -8.16 -3.86 8.12
CA GLY A 175 -7.91 -4.03 6.68
C GLY A 175 -7.94 -5.46 6.13
N LYS A 176 -8.17 -5.55 4.82
CA LYS A 176 -7.97 -6.76 4.00
C LYS A 176 -6.84 -6.52 2.99
N LEU A 177 -5.91 -7.49 2.87
CA LEU A 177 -4.70 -7.38 2.01
C LEU A 177 -4.92 -6.98 0.56
N LEU A 178 -6.10 -7.23 0.00
CA LEU A 178 -6.38 -7.03 -1.42
C LEU A 178 -6.99 -5.66 -1.71
N PHE A 179 -7.19 -4.81 -0.71
CA PHE A 179 -7.82 -3.49 -0.83
C PHE A 179 -7.20 -2.52 0.18
N ASP A 180 -5.87 -2.55 0.23
CA ASP A 180 -5.10 -1.80 1.19
C ASP A 180 -5.23 -0.28 0.99
N HIS A 181 -5.13 0.43 2.11
CA HIS A 181 -4.97 1.88 2.15
C HIS A 181 -3.55 2.28 1.72
N ALA A 182 -3.44 3.30 0.87
CA ALA A 182 -2.16 3.91 0.50
C ALA A 182 -2.04 5.30 1.13
N HIS A 183 -0.84 5.77 1.47
CA HIS A 183 -0.66 7.15 1.89
C HIS A 183 -0.86 8.09 0.70
N VAL A 184 -1.63 9.16 0.91
CA VAL A 184 -1.91 10.17 -0.13
C VAL A 184 -1.24 11.50 0.20
N GLY A 185 -1.37 12.00 1.44
CA GLY A 185 -0.78 13.27 1.81
C GLY A 185 -1.14 13.75 3.22
N ASN A 186 -1.02 15.05 3.44
CA ASN A 186 -1.32 15.71 4.70
C ASN A 186 -2.69 16.41 4.70
N CYS A 187 -3.38 16.41 5.83
CA CYS A 187 -4.67 17.09 5.96
C CYS A 187 -4.46 18.61 5.91
N VAL A 188 -5.19 19.31 5.04
CA VAL A 188 -5.09 20.77 4.90
C VAL A 188 -5.59 21.50 6.15
N SER A 189 -6.68 21.00 6.74
CA SER A 189 -7.29 21.56 7.95
C SER A 189 -6.49 21.29 9.23
N ASN A 190 -5.65 20.25 9.22
CA ASN A 190 -4.77 19.92 10.34
C ASN A 190 -3.43 19.37 9.82
N PRO A 191 -2.41 20.23 9.63
CA PRO A 191 -1.11 19.84 9.08
C PRO A 191 -0.33 18.82 9.92
N SER A 192 -0.73 18.56 11.18
CA SER A 192 -0.11 17.51 11.99
C SER A 192 -0.62 16.11 11.66
N LEU A 193 -1.62 15.99 10.78
CA LEU A 193 -2.23 14.73 10.38
C LEU A 193 -1.98 14.44 8.90
N ASN A 194 -1.82 13.16 8.63
CA ASN A 194 -1.76 12.57 7.29
C ASN A 194 -3.01 11.73 7.05
N TYR A 195 -3.29 11.44 5.78
CA TYR A 195 -4.45 10.64 5.39
C TYR A 195 -4.11 9.59 4.34
N SER A 196 -4.90 8.52 4.33
CA SER A 196 -4.81 7.45 3.35
C SER A 196 -5.76 7.65 2.15
N SER A 197 -5.59 6.84 1.11
CA SER A 197 -6.61 6.57 0.11
C SER A 197 -7.78 5.81 0.72
N TYR A 198 -8.86 5.67 -0.05
CA TYR A 198 -9.92 4.74 0.29
C TYR A 198 -9.42 3.29 0.15
N GLY A 199 -9.78 2.46 1.11
CA GLY A 199 -9.47 1.03 1.17
C GLY A 199 -10.61 0.25 1.84
N VAL A 200 -10.56 -1.08 1.80
CA VAL A 200 -11.64 -1.93 2.37
C VAL A 200 -11.17 -2.57 3.67
N ASP A 201 -11.99 -2.43 4.70
CA ASP A 201 -11.88 -3.11 5.99
C ASP A 201 -12.70 -4.43 6.04
#